data_AF-A0A6G0HGL2-F1
#
_entry.id   AF-A0A6G0HGL2-F1
#
_cell.length_a   1.000
_cell.length_b   1.000
_cell.length_c   1.000
_cell.angle_alpha   90.00
_cell.angle_beta   90.00
_cell.angle_gamma   90.00
#
_symmetry.space_group_name_H-M   'P 1'
#
loop_
_entity.id
_entity.type
_entity.pdbx_description
1 polymer ?
#
loop_
_entity_poly.entity_id
_entity_poly.type
_entity_poly.pdbx_seq_one_letter_code
_entity_poly.pdbx_strand_id
1 'polypeptide(L)'
;MTRTQMRAKFYVTYVQKYLELIKKMSEEFDHRFSDFRDHGRAFDLFQNPFLCVPEEEPADVQFELIDLQESSEARAAYRDKNLIEFYKGLSPSTFPALRQHAIRMASLFGSTYICEKTFSTMAINKSKLRSRLTDDHLNAVLRIATTEMDPDIRGIVANRKQHHRAH
;
A
#
# COMPACT_ATOMS: atom_id res chain seq x y z
N MET A 1 33.00 -38.58 25.09
CA MET A 1 32.88 -37.59 23.98
C MET A 1 33.73 -36.38 24.32
N THR A 2 34.61 -35.95 23.42
CA THR A 2 35.48 -34.77 23.65
C THR A 2 34.67 -33.47 23.53
N ARG A 3 35.09 -32.41 24.22
CA ARG A 3 34.41 -31.09 24.27
C ARG A 3 34.16 -30.48 22.87
N THR A 4 35.01 -30.80 21.91
CA THR A 4 34.90 -30.43 20.49
C THR A 4 33.78 -31.19 19.76
N GLN A 5 33.61 -32.49 20.03
CA GLN A 5 32.52 -33.30 19.46
C GLN A 5 31.15 -32.87 19.98
N MET A 6 31.05 -32.47 21.25
CA MET A 6 29.81 -31.90 21.80
C MET A 6 29.43 -30.56 21.16
N ARG A 7 30.40 -29.65 20.96
CA ARG A 7 30.17 -28.37 20.27
C ARG A 7 29.71 -28.56 18.82
N ALA A 8 30.34 -29.47 18.07
CA ALA A 8 29.96 -29.77 16.70
C ALA A 8 28.54 -30.36 16.60
N LYS A 9 28.19 -31.31 17.49
CA LYS A 9 26.84 -31.88 17.55
C LYS A 9 25.78 -30.84 17.91
N PHE A 10 26.08 -29.96 18.86
CA PHE A 10 25.18 -28.89 19.28
C PHE A 10 24.96 -27.88 18.15
N TYR A 11 26.03 -27.48 17.44
CA TYR A 11 25.97 -26.58 16.29
C TYR A 11 25.17 -27.17 15.13
N VAL A 12 25.40 -28.43 14.78
CA VAL A 12 24.66 -29.14 13.71
C VAL A 12 23.16 -29.23 14.06
N THR A 13 22.84 -29.61 15.30
CA THR A 13 21.43 -29.71 15.76
C THR A 13 20.74 -28.34 15.76
N TYR A 14 21.46 -27.28 16.14
CA TYR A 14 20.93 -25.92 16.13
C TYR A 14 20.66 -25.46 14.69
N VAL A 15 21.64 -25.58 13.79
CA VAL A 15 21.49 -25.22 12.38
C VAL A 15 20.33 -25.97 11.72
N GLN A 16 20.19 -27.28 11.97
CA GLN A 16 19.05 -28.05 11.45
C GLN A 16 17.70 -27.53 11.94
N LYS A 17 17.59 -27.20 13.23
CA LYS A 17 16.36 -26.61 13.79
C LYS A 17 15.99 -25.28 13.10
N TYR A 18 16.96 -24.40 12.84
CA TYR A 18 16.68 -23.13 12.15
C TYR A 18 16.33 -23.34 10.68
N LEU A 19 16.96 -24.30 10.01
CA LEU A 19 16.60 -24.65 8.64
C LEU A 19 15.15 -25.16 8.56
N GLU A 20 14.74 -26.04 9.46
CA GLU A 20 13.36 -26.50 9.55
C GLU A 20 12.39 -25.34 9.82
N LEU A 21 12.74 -24.43 10.72
CA LEU A 21 11.90 -23.28 11.05
C LEU A 21 11.75 -22.33 9.85
N ILE A 22 12.85 -22.01 9.15
CA ILE A 22 12.84 -21.15 7.96
C ILE A 22 12.02 -21.81 6.86
N LYS A 23 12.18 -23.13 6.66
CA LYS A 23 11.40 -23.88 5.66
C LYS A 23 9.90 -23.80 5.98
N LYS A 24 9.51 -24.07 7.21
CA LYS A 24 8.11 -23.98 7.64
C LYS A 24 7.56 -22.55 7.49
N MET A 25 8.35 -21.54 7.82
CA MET A 25 7.96 -20.14 7.64
C MET A 25 7.76 -19.81 6.15
N SER A 26 8.61 -20.31 5.26
CA SER A 26 8.44 -20.16 3.81
C SER A 26 7.16 -20.82 3.32
N GLU A 27 6.90 -22.06 3.73
CA GLU A 27 5.67 -22.79 3.37
C GLU A 27 4.41 -22.05 3.84
N GLU A 28 4.40 -21.54 5.07
CA GLU A 28 3.29 -20.74 5.60
C GLU A 28 3.13 -19.41 4.85
N PHE A 29 4.23 -18.77 4.45
CA PHE A 29 4.19 -17.54 3.65
C PHE A 29 3.57 -17.83 2.27
N ASP A 30 4.03 -18.87 1.58
CA ASP A 30 3.53 -19.27 0.26
C ASP A 30 2.06 -19.69 0.29
N HIS A 31 1.61 -20.29 1.39
CA HIS A 31 0.22 -20.65 1.59
C HIS A 31 -0.64 -19.42 1.89
N ARG A 32 -0.22 -18.58 2.84
CA ARG A 32 -0.98 -17.42 3.30
C ARG A 32 -1.11 -16.31 2.25
N PHE A 33 -0.11 -16.15 1.41
CA PHE A 33 -0.10 -15.17 0.30
C PHE A 33 -0.24 -15.85 -1.06
N SER A 34 -0.93 -17.00 -1.10
CA SER A 34 -1.11 -17.76 -2.33
C SER A 34 -1.88 -16.98 -3.41
N ASP A 35 -2.80 -16.12 -2.97
CA ASP A 35 -3.58 -15.19 -3.77
C ASP A 35 -2.75 -14.10 -4.45
N PHE A 36 -1.57 -13.74 -3.91
CA PHE A 36 -0.68 -12.76 -4.56
C PHE A 36 -0.19 -13.26 -5.92
N ARG A 37 -0.10 -14.58 -6.10
CA ARG A 37 0.29 -15.19 -7.39
C ARG A 37 -0.75 -14.90 -8.47
N ASP A 38 -2.02 -14.87 -8.11
CA ASP A 38 -3.11 -14.58 -9.06
C ASP A 38 -3.10 -13.10 -9.51
N HIS A 39 -2.44 -12.23 -8.73
CA HIS A 39 -2.33 -10.81 -8.98
C HIS A 39 -0.96 -10.39 -9.54
N GLY A 40 -0.12 -11.36 -9.96
CA GLY A 40 1.26 -11.10 -10.44
C GLY A 40 1.33 -9.98 -11.48
N ARG A 41 0.42 -10.00 -12.46
CA ARG A 41 0.37 -8.98 -13.52
C ARG A 41 0.06 -7.57 -13.00
N ALA A 42 -0.81 -7.45 -12.00
CA ALA A 42 -1.08 -6.17 -11.35
C ALA A 42 0.16 -5.62 -10.64
N PHE A 43 0.98 -6.51 -10.04
CA PHE A 43 2.28 -6.13 -9.47
C PHE A 43 3.28 -5.76 -10.55
N ASP A 44 3.37 -6.50 -11.64
CA ASP A 44 4.29 -6.22 -12.75
C ASP A 44 4.00 -4.85 -13.37
N LEU A 45 2.72 -4.55 -13.65
CA LEU A 45 2.27 -3.25 -14.14
C LEU A 45 2.66 -2.12 -13.19
N PHE A 46 2.51 -2.33 -11.88
CA PHE A 46 2.92 -1.34 -10.90
C PHE A 46 4.43 -1.20 -10.83
N GLN A 47 5.17 -2.30 -10.81
CA GLN A 47 6.61 -2.32 -10.63
C GLN A 47 7.32 -1.72 -11.84
N ASN A 48 6.94 -2.12 -13.05
CA ASN A 48 7.56 -1.62 -14.28
C ASN A 48 6.58 -1.65 -15.47
N PRO A 49 5.80 -0.56 -15.66
CA PRO A 49 4.84 -0.49 -16.76
C PRO A 49 5.51 -0.51 -18.14
N PHE A 50 6.81 -0.22 -18.25
CA PHE A 50 7.52 -0.22 -19.54
C PHE A 50 7.87 -1.61 -20.08
N LEU A 51 7.67 -2.66 -19.28
CA LEU A 51 7.89 -4.06 -19.70
C LEU A 51 6.57 -4.82 -19.93
N CYS A 52 5.44 -4.21 -19.62
CA CYS A 52 4.13 -4.83 -19.77
C CYS A 52 3.66 -4.80 -21.23
N VAL A 53 2.93 -5.84 -21.64
CA VAL A 53 2.29 -5.94 -22.95
C VAL A 53 0.89 -5.31 -22.85
N PRO A 54 0.62 -4.17 -23.51
CA PRO A 54 -0.65 -3.46 -23.33
C PRO A 54 -1.89 -4.28 -23.64
N GLU A 55 -1.84 -5.16 -24.65
CA GLU A 55 -2.97 -5.99 -25.08
C GLU A 55 -3.41 -6.98 -24.00
N GLU A 56 -2.51 -7.34 -23.10
CA GLU A 56 -2.83 -8.26 -22.03
C GLU A 56 -3.47 -7.54 -20.83
N GLU A 57 -3.28 -6.22 -20.67
CA GLU A 57 -3.73 -5.44 -19.51
C GLU A 57 -5.24 -5.11 -19.55
N PRO A 58 -5.85 -4.69 -18.43
CA PRO A 58 -7.24 -4.22 -18.42
C PRO A 58 -7.52 -3.11 -19.43
N ALA A 59 -8.70 -3.15 -20.07
CA ALA A 59 -9.07 -2.25 -21.17
C ALA A 59 -8.99 -0.75 -20.81
N ASP A 60 -9.23 -0.40 -19.54
CA ASP A 60 -9.15 0.96 -19.01
C ASP A 60 -7.70 1.48 -18.89
N VAL A 61 -6.70 0.60 -18.95
CA VAL A 61 -5.28 0.95 -18.82
C VAL A 61 -4.52 0.87 -20.14
N GLN A 62 -4.97 0.06 -21.11
CA GLN A 62 -4.19 -0.25 -22.32
C GLN A 62 -3.72 1.01 -23.08
N PHE A 63 -4.63 1.96 -23.36
CA PHE A 63 -4.27 3.20 -24.07
C PHE A 63 -3.32 4.09 -23.26
N GLU A 64 -3.58 4.25 -21.96
CA GLU A 64 -2.69 5.00 -21.08
C GLU A 64 -1.29 4.40 -21.02
N LEU A 65 -1.21 3.06 -21.04
CA LEU A 65 0.04 2.32 -21.01
C LEU A 65 0.84 2.52 -22.30
N ILE A 66 0.19 2.49 -23.46
CA ILE A 66 0.82 2.78 -24.75
C ILE A 66 1.39 4.20 -24.75
N ASP A 67 0.58 5.19 -24.37
CA ASP A 67 1.01 6.59 -24.31
C ASP A 67 2.19 6.78 -23.33
N LEU A 68 2.15 6.09 -22.19
CA LEU A 68 3.23 6.11 -21.20
C LEU A 68 4.52 5.51 -21.79
N GLN A 69 4.42 4.35 -22.46
CA GLN A 69 5.56 3.63 -23.02
C GLN A 69 6.24 4.41 -24.16
N GLU A 70 5.48 5.16 -24.94
CA GLU A 70 6.01 6.01 -26.01
C GLU A 70 6.64 7.32 -25.48
N SER A 71 6.31 7.77 -24.26
CA SER A 71 6.87 9.00 -23.70
C SER A 71 8.33 8.82 -23.23
N SER A 72 9.23 9.55 -23.88
CA SER A 72 10.65 9.62 -23.50
C SER A 72 10.84 10.28 -22.12
N GLU A 73 9.99 11.25 -21.80
CA GLU A 73 9.96 11.99 -20.54
C GLU A 73 9.52 11.08 -19.40
N ALA A 74 8.46 10.29 -19.61
CA ALA A 74 8.01 9.30 -18.63
C ALA A 74 9.10 8.26 -18.37
N ARG A 75 9.76 7.75 -19.43
CA ARG A 75 10.90 6.83 -19.28
C ARG A 75 12.05 7.43 -18.50
N ALA A 76 12.41 8.70 -18.74
CA ALA A 76 13.45 9.38 -17.99
C ALA A 76 13.05 9.54 -16.51
N ALA A 77 11.83 10.02 -16.26
CA ALA A 77 11.31 10.18 -14.91
C ALA A 77 11.26 8.87 -14.13
N TYR A 78 10.94 7.75 -14.77
CA TYR A 78 10.92 6.43 -14.15
C TYR A 78 12.32 5.96 -13.72
N ARG A 79 13.38 6.30 -14.46
CA ARG A 79 14.75 5.95 -14.09
C ARG A 79 15.30 6.80 -12.95
N ASP A 80 14.85 8.05 -12.85
CA ASP A 80 15.43 9.02 -11.92
C ASP A 80 14.68 9.08 -10.58
N LYS A 81 13.41 8.67 -10.54
CA LYS A 81 12.55 8.77 -9.35
C LYS A 81 12.27 7.41 -8.73
N ASN A 82 11.98 7.39 -7.44
CA ASN A 82 11.36 6.20 -6.84
C ASN A 82 9.94 5.99 -7.40
N LEU A 83 9.44 4.76 -7.28
CA LEU A 83 8.19 4.34 -7.90
C LEU A 83 6.99 5.22 -7.51
N ILE A 84 6.90 5.60 -6.23
CA ILE A 84 5.79 6.43 -5.73
C ILE A 84 5.86 7.85 -6.30
N GLU A 85 7.05 8.44 -6.35
CA GLU A 85 7.26 9.77 -6.94
C GLU A 85 7.03 9.80 -8.44
N PHE A 86 7.39 8.72 -9.14
CA PHE A 86 7.09 8.55 -10.56
C PHE A 86 5.58 8.62 -10.81
N TYR A 87 4.79 7.76 -10.16
CA TYR A 87 3.33 7.75 -10.34
C TYR A 87 2.65 9.05 -9.86
N LYS A 88 3.16 9.68 -8.80
CA LYS A 88 2.67 11.00 -8.37
C LYS A 88 2.88 12.08 -9.44
N GLY A 89 3.98 11.99 -10.20
CA GLY A 89 4.33 12.92 -11.26
C GLY A 89 3.56 12.73 -12.57
N LEU A 90 2.84 11.61 -12.74
CA LEU A 90 2.00 11.41 -13.92
C LEU A 90 0.81 12.39 -13.92
N SER A 91 0.46 12.87 -15.10
CA SER A 91 -0.68 13.76 -15.31
C SER A 91 -2.00 13.09 -14.88
N PRO A 92 -2.80 13.71 -14.00
CA PRO A 92 -4.11 13.20 -13.60
C PRO A 92 -5.11 13.06 -14.74
N SER A 93 -5.01 13.91 -15.77
CA SER A 93 -5.93 13.90 -16.91
C SER A 93 -5.52 12.92 -18.00
N THR A 94 -4.22 12.62 -18.10
CA THR A 94 -3.67 11.75 -19.15
C THR A 94 -3.54 10.31 -18.68
N PHE A 95 -3.20 10.09 -17.41
CA PHE A 95 -2.97 8.76 -16.85
C PHE A 95 -3.84 8.46 -15.61
N PRO A 96 -5.17 8.72 -15.62
CA PRO A 96 -6.01 8.51 -14.45
C PRO A 96 -6.05 7.04 -13.98
N ALA A 97 -6.14 6.07 -14.89
CA ALA A 97 -6.24 4.66 -14.54
C ALA A 97 -4.93 4.11 -13.97
N LEU A 98 -3.79 4.43 -14.59
CA LEU A 98 -2.46 4.04 -14.10
C LEU A 98 -2.17 4.64 -12.72
N ARG A 99 -2.54 5.92 -12.49
CA ARG A 99 -2.38 6.55 -11.17
C ARG A 99 -3.27 5.88 -10.13
N GLN A 100 -4.51 5.56 -10.48
CA GLN A 100 -5.43 4.88 -9.58
C GLN A 100 -4.97 3.44 -9.27
N HIS A 101 -4.39 2.75 -10.25
CA HIS A 101 -3.75 1.45 -10.06
C HIS A 101 -2.58 1.56 -9.08
N ALA A 102 -1.67 2.51 -9.32
CA ALA A 102 -0.51 2.73 -8.46
C ALA A 102 -0.86 3.06 -7.01
N ILE A 103 -1.90 3.87 -6.78
CA ILE A 103 -2.41 4.16 -5.43
C ILE A 103 -2.90 2.88 -4.74
N ARG A 104 -3.65 2.04 -5.46
CA ARG A 104 -4.13 0.75 -4.93
C ARG A 104 -2.97 -0.16 -4.55
N MET A 105 -2.00 -0.31 -5.44
CA MET A 105 -0.83 -1.16 -5.21
C MET A 105 0.07 -0.65 -4.09
N ALA A 106 0.33 0.65 -4.03
CA ALA A 106 1.10 1.25 -2.94
C ALA A 106 0.40 1.08 -1.58
N SER A 107 -0.93 1.05 -1.55
CA SER A 107 -1.72 0.89 -0.33
C SER A 107 -1.66 -0.54 0.23
N LEU A 108 -1.39 -1.55 -0.61
CA LEU A 108 -1.22 -2.94 -0.15
C LEU A 108 0.01 -3.12 0.73
N PHE A 109 1.03 -2.29 0.54
CA PHE A 109 2.29 -2.33 1.29
C PHE A 109 2.36 -1.27 2.39
N GLY A 110 1.22 -0.95 3.01
CA GLY A 110 1.14 -0.03 4.13
C GLY A 110 2.11 -0.42 5.25
N SER A 111 2.72 0.57 5.91
CA SER A 111 3.59 0.30 7.05
C SER A 111 2.79 -0.29 8.20
N THR A 112 3.42 -1.18 8.99
CA THR A 112 2.81 -1.77 10.19
C THR A 112 2.26 -0.67 11.11
N TYR A 113 2.97 0.45 11.23
CA TYR A 113 2.54 1.61 12.00
C TYR A 113 1.19 2.19 11.53
N ILE A 114 1.02 2.40 10.22
CA ILE A 114 -0.24 2.94 9.69
C ILE A 114 -1.37 1.93 9.91
N CYS A 115 -1.12 0.63 9.69
CA CYS A 115 -2.09 -0.43 9.96
C CYS A 115 -2.53 -0.44 11.43
N GLU A 116 -1.57 -0.47 12.37
CA GLU A 116 -1.83 -0.46 13.82
C GLU A 116 -2.60 0.80 14.26
N LYS A 117 -2.20 1.98 13.75
CA LYS A 117 -2.87 3.24 14.03
C LYS A 117 -4.32 3.24 13.50
N THR A 118 -4.53 2.70 12.30
CA THR A 118 -5.86 2.56 11.67
C THR A 118 -6.76 1.66 12.51
N PHE A 119 -6.29 0.46 12.88
CA PHE A 119 -7.06 -0.49 13.68
C PHE A 119 -7.38 0.05 15.07
N SER A 120 -6.40 0.66 15.74
CA SER A 120 -6.58 1.28 17.06
C SER A 120 -7.62 2.40 17.01
N THR A 121 -7.55 3.26 16.00
CA THR A 121 -8.52 4.34 15.79
C THR A 121 -9.92 3.80 15.53
N MET A 122 -10.03 2.77 14.69
CA MET A 122 -11.32 2.13 14.40
C MET A 122 -11.92 1.48 15.66
N ALA A 123 -11.11 0.77 16.46
CA ALA A 123 -11.56 0.12 17.69
C ALA A 123 -12.13 1.12 18.71
N ILE A 124 -11.48 2.28 18.86
CA ILE A 124 -11.96 3.37 19.73
C ILE A 124 -13.28 3.94 19.18
N ASN A 125 -13.36 4.18 17.87
CA ASN A 125 -14.50 4.87 17.27
C ASN A 125 -15.74 3.98 17.12
N LYS A 126 -15.59 2.69 16.80
CA LYS A 126 -16.70 1.72 16.72
C LYS A 126 -17.10 1.11 18.09
N SER A 127 -16.61 1.63 19.21
CA SER A 127 -16.97 1.07 20.53
C SER A 127 -18.48 1.10 20.79
N LYS A 128 -18.99 0.13 21.55
CA LYS A 128 -20.43 -0.08 21.85
C LYS A 128 -21.16 1.15 22.41
N LEU A 129 -20.41 2.16 22.88
CA LEU A 129 -20.91 3.41 23.44
C LEU A 129 -21.25 4.48 22.38
N ARG A 130 -20.87 4.29 21.10
CA ARG A 130 -21.14 5.23 19.99
C ARG A 130 -22.04 4.61 18.92
N SER A 131 -23.34 4.71 19.11
CA SER A 131 -24.37 4.08 18.27
C SER A 131 -24.77 4.84 16.98
N ARG A 132 -24.02 5.88 16.55
CA ARG A 132 -24.44 6.79 15.45
C ARG A 132 -23.37 7.13 14.40
N LEU A 133 -22.27 6.37 14.32
CA LEU A 133 -21.27 6.58 13.26
C LEU A 133 -21.71 5.87 11.97
N THR A 134 -21.87 6.64 10.89
CA THR A 134 -22.02 6.10 9.52
C THR A 134 -20.62 5.76 8.98
N ASP A 135 -20.57 5.00 7.89
CA ASP A 135 -19.30 4.67 7.24
C ASP A 135 -18.58 5.92 6.73
N ASP A 136 -19.31 6.95 6.27
CA ASP A 136 -18.73 8.24 5.87
C ASP A 136 -18.03 8.95 7.04
N HIS A 137 -18.66 8.97 8.21
CA HIS A 137 -18.06 9.57 9.40
C HIS A 137 -16.80 8.81 9.82
N LEU A 138 -16.83 7.47 9.78
CA LEU A 138 -15.68 6.66 10.11
C LEU A 138 -14.52 6.87 9.13
N ASN A 139 -14.82 6.91 7.83
CA ASN A 139 -13.83 7.18 6.80
C ASN A 139 -13.14 8.54 7.02
N ALA A 140 -13.92 9.59 7.31
CA ALA A 140 -13.39 10.91 7.63
C ALA A 140 -12.45 10.90 8.85
N VAL A 141 -12.85 10.21 9.93
CA VAL A 141 -12.04 10.09 11.15
C VAL A 141 -10.74 9.32 10.88
N LEU A 142 -10.82 8.19 10.16
CA LEU A 142 -9.64 7.40 9.83
C LEU A 142 -8.66 8.21 8.98
N ARG A 143 -9.16 8.91 7.95
CA ARG A 143 -8.33 9.78 7.11
C ARG A 143 -7.55 10.81 7.92
N ILE A 144 -8.21 11.53 8.83
CA ILE A 144 -7.54 12.53 9.69
C ILE A 144 -6.52 11.85 10.62
N ALA A 145 -6.86 10.70 11.19
CA ALA A 145 -5.99 10.03 12.14
C ALA A 145 -4.74 9.40 11.49
N THR A 146 -4.81 8.96 10.24
CA THR A 146 -3.75 8.15 9.60
C THR A 146 -2.90 8.92 8.60
N THR A 147 -3.21 10.20 8.36
CA THR A 147 -2.48 11.04 7.40
C THR A 147 -1.95 12.31 8.06
N GLU A 148 -0.92 12.90 7.45
CA GLU A 148 -0.40 14.22 7.79
C GLU A 148 -1.13 15.30 6.98
N MET A 149 -2.47 15.30 7.02
CA MET A 149 -3.27 16.32 6.35
C MET A 149 -3.34 17.58 7.20
N ASP A 150 -2.86 18.70 6.65
CA ASP A 150 -3.09 20.01 7.25
C ASP A 150 -4.53 20.45 7.04
N PRO A 151 -5.24 20.90 8.10
CA PRO A 151 -6.59 21.40 7.95
C PRO A 151 -6.58 22.72 7.17
N ASP A 152 -7.42 22.82 6.13
CA ASP A 152 -7.67 24.09 5.44
C ASP A 152 -8.58 24.99 6.29
N ILE A 153 -7.99 25.56 7.35
CA ILE A 153 -8.69 26.44 8.29
C ILE A 153 -9.27 27.65 7.54
N ARG A 154 -8.59 28.16 6.52
CA ARG A 154 -9.01 29.35 5.76
C ARG A 154 -10.26 29.04 4.94
N GLY A 155 -10.28 27.93 4.22
CA GLY A 155 -11.46 27.47 3.48
C GLY A 155 -12.64 27.15 4.41
N ILE A 156 -12.39 26.55 5.58
CA ILE A 156 -13.43 26.29 6.57
C ILE A 156 -14.03 27.58 7.11
N VAL A 157 -13.21 28.58 7.46
CA VAL A 157 -13.65 29.87 7.98
C VAL A 157 -14.43 30.65 6.92
N ALA A 158 -13.95 30.66 5.67
CA ALA A 158 -14.63 31.33 4.56
C ALA A 158 -16.02 30.73 4.25
N ASN A 159 -16.19 29.42 4.44
CA ASN A 159 -17.44 28.70 4.20
C ASN A 159 -18.37 28.62 5.43
N ARG A 160 -18.05 29.27 6.56
CA ARG A 160 -18.96 29.32 7.71
C ARG A 160 -20.21 30.13 7.39
N LYS A 161 -21.32 29.45 7.10
CA LYS A 161 -22.65 29.99 7.44
C LYS A 161 -22.75 29.98 8.97
N GLN A 162 -23.00 31.14 9.58
CA GLN A 162 -23.21 31.26 11.02
C GLN A 162 -24.30 30.28 11.49
N HIS A 163 -23.92 29.20 12.17
CA HIS A 163 -24.84 28.26 12.81
C HIS A 163 -25.12 28.61 14.28
N HIS A 164 -24.56 29.70 14.79
CA HIS A 164 -24.93 30.28 16.07
C HIS A 164 -25.51 31.68 15.83
N ARG A 165 -26.84 31.79 15.89
CA ARG A 165 -27.45 33.02 16.37
C ARG A 165 -27.11 33.10 17.86
N ALA A 166 -26.39 34.15 18.27
CA ALA A 166 -26.30 34.51 19.67
C ALA A 166 -27.72 34.70 20.22
N HIS A 167 -27.96 34.16 21.41
CA HIS A 167 -29.18 34.40 22.18
C HIS A 167 -29.07 35.70 22.97
#